data_AF-A0A521HN51-F1
#
_entry.id   AF-A0A521HN51-F1
#
_cell.length_a   1.000
_cell.length_b   1.000
_cell.length_c   1.000
_cell.angle_alpha   90.00
_cell.angle_beta   90.00
_cell.angle_gamma   90.00
#
_symmetry.space_group_name_H-M   'P 1'
#
loop_
_entity.id
_entity.type
_entity.pdbx_description
1 polymer ?
#
loop_
_entity_poly.entity_id
_entity_poly.type
_entity_poly.pdbx_seq_one_letter_code
_entity_poly.pdbx_strand_id
1 'polypeptide(L)'
;MMQHPHADTMHDAWNPGVSRRIPREFQHLETIYVDEPASPGLDLVEDFARLSGLPHEELAMFGPARLALHEVIVRVTADIAVSEGASEEVFGRNFRRIAGTIVSDYVAPRMPELEAMHDHLRRRTGERVRTLLEARLDAMPEKPRPAPFPFNLFRRQQREAVPGGRREEHEHRVVARFKTEGLASTDAFERAVFRSLYRVLGAVLAHRGHLGRDHGILAEMATRLVCNTYGSRLIGEAIGSLIESAIDAEGYTRVLNRAAPVLISLKGASAAGKSSIRPMIKRLMRDNGIEPDGYATISPDVWRRLLIDYDALGAAYKYAGHLTSREVMVIDAKLDRYIRDKANRAQAISHLLVDRFR
;
A
#
# COMPACT_ATOMS: atom_id res chain seq x y z
N MET A 1 18.27 25.69 -40.99
CA MET A 1 19.09 24.49 -40.70
C MET A 1 19.88 24.78 -39.44
N MET A 2 19.29 24.55 -38.27
CA MET A 2 19.96 24.72 -36.98
C MET A 2 20.08 23.32 -36.37
N GLN A 3 21.29 22.80 -36.37
CA GLN A 3 21.66 21.57 -35.68
C GLN A 3 21.76 21.90 -34.19
N HIS A 4 20.92 21.28 -33.37
CA HIS A 4 21.21 21.14 -31.95
C HIS A 4 22.24 20.01 -31.79
N PRO A 5 23.39 20.23 -31.12
CA PRO A 5 24.29 19.15 -30.80
C PRO A 5 23.65 18.32 -29.68
N HIS A 6 23.25 17.09 -30.00
CA HIS A 6 23.08 16.06 -28.99
C HIS A 6 24.47 15.80 -28.40
N ALA A 7 24.74 16.38 -27.24
CA ALA A 7 25.88 15.97 -26.44
C ALA A 7 25.59 14.53 -25.97
N ASP A 8 26.30 13.57 -26.57
CA ASP A 8 26.43 12.21 -26.05
C ASP A 8 27.07 12.30 -24.65
N THR A 9 26.23 12.43 -23.62
CA THR A 9 26.69 12.22 -22.25
C THR A 9 26.97 10.73 -22.09
N MET A 10 28.25 10.34 -22.15
CA MET A 10 28.70 9.01 -21.77
C MET A 10 28.17 8.67 -20.37
N HIS A 11 27.30 7.66 -20.33
CA HIS A 11 26.83 7.09 -19.08
C HIS A 11 27.69 5.88 -18.73
N ASP A 12 28.25 5.88 -17.54
CA ASP A 12 29.03 4.75 -17.00
C ASP A 12 28.43 4.27 -15.68
N ALA A 13 29.04 3.25 -15.07
CA ALA A 13 28.58 2.68 -13.82
C ALA A 13 28.58 3.68 -12.63
N TRP A 14 29.27 4.81 -12.77
CA TRP A 14 29.43 5.84 -11.73
C TRP A 14 28.64 7.12 -12.04
N ASN A 15 28.19 7.29 -13.29
CA ASN A 15 27.28 8.33 -13.76
C ASN A 15 26.18 7.71 -14.65
N PRO A 16 25.18 7.03 -14.05
CA PRO A 16 24.15 6.32 -14.82
C PRO A 16 23.22 7.27 -15.61
N GLY A 17 23.37 8.59 -15.45
CA GLY A 17 22.45 9.57 -16.02
C GLY A 17 21.09 9.55 -15.37
N VAL A 18 21.01 9.15 -14.10
CA VAL A 18 19.77 9.05 -13.32
C VAL A 18 19.96 9.82 -12.02
N SER A 19 19.08 10.80 -11.80
CA SER A 19 18.98 11.51 -10.53
C SER A 19 18.34 10.62 -9.45
N ARG A 20 18.72 10.81 -8.18
CA ARG A 20 18.08 10.10 -7.04
C ARG A 20 16.58 10.36 -6.90
N ARG A 21 16.08 11.44 -7.50
CA ARG A 21 14.65 11.79 -7.54
C ARG A 21 14.16 11.68 -8.97
N ILE A 22 12.90 11.31 -9.12
CA ILE A 22 12.20 11.29 -10.40
C ILE A 22 12.06 12.76 -10.88
N PRO A 23 12.52 13.10 -12.10
CA PRO A 23 12.30 14.40 -12.71
C PRO A 23 10.82 14.77 -12.73
N ARG A 24 10.50 16.05 -12.57
CA ARG A 24 9.11 16.54 -12.49
C ARG A 24 8.26 16.09 -13.69
N GLU A 25 8.85 16.12 -14.87
CA GLU A 25 8.23 15.65 -16.12
C GLU A 25 7.86 14.17 -16.13
N PHE A 26 8.47 13.33 -15.29
CA PHE A 26 8.18 11.89 -15.21
C PHE A 26 7.37 11.49 -13.97
N GLN A 27 7.08 12.40 -13.04
CA GLN A 27 6.36 12.06 -11.79
C GLN A 27 4.96 11.50 -12.03
N HIS A 28 4.27 11.99 -13.06
CA HIS A 28 2.96 11.49 -13.46
C HIS A 28 2.99 10.03 -13.96
N LEU A 29 4.17 9.49 -14.27
CA LEU A 29 4.36 8.09 -14.68
C LEU A 29 4.56 7.14 -13.49
N GLU A 30 4.58 7.64 -12.24
CA GLU A 30 4.65 6.76 -11.07
C GLU A 30 3.43 5.83 -11.04
N THR A 31 3.65 4.53 -10.78
CA THR A 31 2.60 3.53 -10.97
C THR A 31 1.44 3.64 -9.97
N ILE A 32 1.67 4.30 -8.84
CA ILE A 32 0.63 4.62 -7.86
C ILE A 32 -0.45 5.56 -8.42
N TYR A 33 -0.18 6.28 -9.52
CA TYR A 33 -1.14 7.20 -10.15
C TYR A 33 -1.83 6.63 -11.38
N VAL A 34 -1.60 5.35 -11.74
CA VAL A 34 -2.18 4.77 -12.96
C VAL A 34 -3.71 4.81 -12.96
N ASP A 35 -4.33 4.66 -11.79
CA ASP A 35 -5.78 4.72 -11.63
C ASP A 35 -6.27 6.14 -11.23
N GLU A 36 -5.36 7.09 -11.08
CA GLU A 36 -5.72 8.49 -10.86
C GLU A 36 -6.01 9.18 -12.20
N PRO A 37 -6.99 10.10 -12.26
CA PRO A 37 -7.15 10.93 -13.43
C PRO A 37 -5.89 11.79 -13.64
N ALA A 38 -5.31 11.75 -14.86
CA ALA A 38 -4.04 12.40 -15.21
C ALA A 38 -3.93 13.87 -14.76
N SER A 39 -5.05 14.60 -14.75
CA SER A 39 -5.28 15.83 -13.99
C SER A 39 -6.80 15.96 -13.80
N PRO A 40 -7.31 16.30 -12.60
CA PRO A 40 -6.62 16.86 -11.43
C PRO A 40 -6.10 15.85 -10.38
N GLY A 41 -6.00 14.55 -10.70
CA GLY A 41 -5.70 13.50 -9.71
C GLY A 41 -4.30 13.60 -9.07
N LEU A 42 -3.26 13.89 -9.86
CA LEU A 42 -1.91 14.08 -9.33
C LEU A 42 -1.81 15.29 -8.39
N ASP A 43 -2.35 16.43 -8.84
CA ASP A 43 -2.37 17.67 -8.05
C ASP A 43 -3.12 17.47 -6.73
N LEU A 44 -4.20 16.69 -6.76
CA LEU A 44 -5.00 16.34 -5.59
C LEU A 44 -4.19 15.53 -4.56
N VAL A 45 -3.44 14.51 -5.00
CA VAL A 45 -2.61 13.71 -4.08
C VAL A 45 -1.49 14.56 -3.47
N GLU A 46 -0.88 15.45 -4.26
CA GLU A 46 0.09 16.39 -3.73
C GLU A 46 -0.51 17.36 -2.71
N ASP A 47 -1.71 17.89 -2.96
CA ASP A 47 -2.43 18.73 -2.01
C ASP A 47 -2.73 18.00 -0.70
N PHE A 48 -3.16 16.74 -0.78
CA PHE A 48 -3.36 15.90 0.39
C PHE A 48 -2.06 15.66 1.16
N ALA A 49 -0.95 15.42 0.47
CA ALA A 49 0.37 15.26 1.10
C ALA A 49 0.82 16.54 1.79
N ARG A 50 0.65 17.71 1.16
CA ARG A 50 0.90 19.03 1.76
C ARG A 50 0.01 19.30 2.98
N LEU A 51 -1.23 18.84 2.94
CA LEU A 51 -2.20 19.05 4.01
C LEU A 51 -1.92 18.16 5.24
N SER A 52 -1.59 16.90 5.01
CA SER A 52 -1.58 15.86 6.05
C SER A 52 -0.18 15.38 6.44
N GLY A 53 0.83 15.61 5.59
CA GLY A 53 2.15 15.00 5.73
C GLY A 53 2.17 13.48 5.49
N LEU A 54 1.05 12.88 5.03
CA LEU A 54 0.99 11.46 4.69
C LEU A 54 1.76 11.17 3.39
N PRO A 55 2.33 9.95 3.26
CA PRO A 55 3.04 9.58 2.05
C PRO A 55 2.07 9.38 0.88
N HIS A 56 2.55 9.60 -0.35
CA HIS A 56 1.72 9.61 -1.55
C HIS A 56 1.06 8.24 -1.79
N GLU A 57 1.75 7.14 -1.47
CA GLU A 57 1.22 5.79 -1.60
C GLU A 57 0.08 5.44 -0.62
N GLU A 58 -0.08 6.19 0.47
CA GLU A 58 -1.28 6.08 1.32
C GLU A 58 -2.45 6.89 0.74
N LEU A 59 -2.18 7.96 -0.01
CA LEU A 59 -3.15 8.96 -0.47
C LEU A 59 -3.68 8.71 -1.89
N ALA A 60 -2.86 8.13 -2.78
CA ALA A 60 -3.28 7.71 -4.11
C ALA A 60 -4.31 6.57 -4.01
N MET A 61 -5.33 6.56 -4.84
CA MET A 61 -6.39 5.56 -4.83
C MET A 61 -6.13 4.49 -5.90
N PHE A 62 -5.95 3.24 -5.47
CA PHE A 62 -5.82 2.13 -6.41
C PHE A 62 -7.19 1.67 -6.90
N GLY A 63 -7.28 1.40 -8.20
CA GLY A 63 -8.47 0.85 -8.84
C GLY A 63 -8.62 -0.66 -8.61
N PRO A 64 -9.78 -1.24 -8.95
CA PRO A 64 -10.08 -2.66 -8.76
C PRO A 64 -9.07 -3.58 -9.44
N ALA A 65 -8.73 -3.28 -10.71
CA ALA A 65 -7.76 -4.05 -11.49
C ALA A 65 -6.38 -4.05 -10.83
N ARG A 66 -5.93 -2.90 -10.32
CA ARG A 66 -4.63 -2.79 -9.65
C ARG A 66 -4.61 -3.49 -8.29
N LEU A 67 -5.69 -3.34 -7.51
CA LEU A 67 -5.85 -4.06 -6.26
C LEU A 67 -5.88 -5.59 -6.46
N ALA A 68 -6.51 -6.06 -7.53
CA ALA A 68 -6.51 -7.48 -7.90
C ALA A 68 -5.13 -7.97 -8.34
N LEU A 69 -4.39 -7.17 -9.14
CA LEU A 69 -3.01 -7.47 -9.49
C LEU A 69 -2.11 -7.56 -8.24
N HIS A 70 -2.28 -6.68 -7.26
CA HIS A 70 -1.53 -6.74 -6.01
C HIS A 70 -1.76 -8.05 -5.28
N GLU A 71 -3.02 -8.50 -5.21
CA GLU A 71 -3.34 -9.80 -4.62
C GLU A 71 -2.70 -10.94 -5.40
N VAL A 72 -2.80 -10.96 -6.73
CA VAL A 72 -2.16 -12.02 -7.55
C VAL A 72 -0.65 -12.05 -7.30
N ILE A 73 0.03 -10.91 -7.27
CA ILE A 73 1.47 -10.85 -6.96
C ILE A 73 1.77 -11.46 -5.58
N VAL A 74 0.96 -11.11 -4.56
CA VAL A 74 1.11 -11.66 -3.20
C VAL A 74 0.92 -13.18 -3.19
N ARG A 75 -0.16 -13.67 -3.80
CA ARG A 75 -0.50 -15.10 -3.81
C ARG A 75 0.49 -15.94 -4.62
N VAL A 76 0.91 -15.47 -5.80
CA VAL A 76 1.96 -16.14 -6.59
C VAL A 76 3.27 -16.19 -5.80
N THR A 77 3.63 -15.13 -5.10
CA THR A 77 4.86 -15.10 -4.27
C THR A 77 4.78 -16.05 -3.08
N ALA A 78 3.63 -16.15 -2.41
CA ALA A 78 3.50 -16.83 -1.12
C ALA A 78 3.02 -18.28 -1.20
N ASP A 79 2.36 -18.68 -2.29
CA ASP A 79 1.73 -19.99 -2.41
C ASP A 79 2.20 -20.83 -3.59
N ILE A 80 2.88 -20.24 -4.58
CA ILE A 80 3.38 -20.97 -5.74
C ILE A 80 4.91 -21.06 -5.69
N ALA A 81 5.42 -22.27 -5.86
CA ALA A 81 6.83 -22.54 -6.00
C ALA A 81 7.26 -22.20 -7.43
N VAL A 82 7.52 -20.92 -7.67
CA VAL A 82 7.93 -20.45 -8.99
C VAL A 82 9.35 -20.91 -9.28
N SER A 83 9.50 -21.78 -10.29
CA SER A 83 10.80 -22.31 -10.68
C SER A 83 11.76 -21.18 -11.05
N GLU A 84 12.90 -21.13 -10.36
CA GLU A 84 13.90 -20.09 -10.59
C GLU A 84 14.75 -20.32 -11.84
N GLY A 85 14.79 -21.56 -12.34
CA GLY A 85 15.69 -21.95 -13.43
C GLY A 85 17.17 -21.65 -13.17
N ALA A 86 17.91 -21.41 -14.25
CA ALA A 86 19.36 -21.16 -14.22
C ALA A 86 19.74 -19.70 -13.89
N SER A 87 18.80 -18.75 -14.02
CA SER A 87 19.06 -17.32 -13.81
C SER A 87 17.83 -16.59 -13.27
N GLU A 88 18.04 -15.44 -12.65
CA GLU A 88 16.96 -14.56 -12.17
C GLU A 88 16.02 -14.09 -13.28
N GLU A 89 16.52 -13.98 -14.51
CA GLU A 89 15.69 -13.67 -15.66
C GLU A 89 14.65 -14.77 -15.93
N VAL A 90 15.04 -16.05 -15.82
CA VAL A 90 14.13 -17.18 -15.96
C VAL A 90 13.08 -17.17 -14.87
N PHE A 91 13.49 -16.96 -13.62
CA PHE A 91 12.56 -16.77 -12.50
C PHE A 91 11.54 -15.67 -12.80
N GLY A 92 12.00 -14.49 -13.24
CA GLY A 92 11.15 -13.37 -13.57
C GLY A 92 10.19 -13.66 -14.74
N ARG A 93 10.63 -14.39 -15.78
CA ARG A 93 9.75 -14.83 -16.88
C ARG A 93 8.69 -15.80 -16.40
N ASN A 94 9.05 -16.79 -15.59
CA ASN A 94 8.12 -17.78 -15.04
C ASN A 94 7.08 -17.11 -14.14
N PHE A 95 7.51 -16.21 -13.24
CA PHE A 95 6.61 -15.46 -12.37
C PHE A 95 5.60 -14.65 -13.19
N ARG A 96 6.06 -13.90 -14.20
CA ARG A 96 5.17 -13.09 -15.04
C ARG A 96 4.21 -13.94 -15.85
N ARG A 97 4.64 -15.09 -16.37
CA ARG A 97 3.75 -16.02 -17.08
C ARG A 97 2.63 -16.50 -16.18
N ILE A 98 2.96 -16.96 -14.96
CA ILE A 98 1.98 -17.45 -13.98
C ILE A 98 1.01 -16.34 -13.59
N ALA A 99 1.52 -15.18 -13.17
CA ALA A 99 0.69 -14.04 -12.78
C ALA A 99 -0.18 -13.54 -13.94
N GLY A 100 0.37 -13.47 -15.15
CA GLY A 100 -0.36 -13.06 -16.36
C GLY A 100 -1.49 -14.03 -16.71
N THR A 101 -1.26 -15.34 -16.61
CA THR A 101 -2.29 -16.37 -16.84
C THR A 101 -3.43 -16.22 -15.82
N ILE A 102 -3.09 -16.11 -14.53
CA ILE A 102 -4.10 -15.93 -13.47
C ILE A 102 -4.91 -14.65 -13.68
N VAL A 103 -4.24 -13.53 -14.00
CA VAL A 103 -4.92 -12.25 -14.24
C VAL A 103 -5.84 -12.33 -15.46
N SER A 104 -5.35 -12.83 -16.59
CA SER A 104 -6.09 -12.81 -17.86
C SER A 104 -7.23 -13.83 -17.91
N ASP A 105 -7.00 -15.06 -17.47
CA ASP A 105 -7.93 -16.16 -17.70
C ASP A 105 -8.91 -16.36 -16.53
N TYR A 106 -8.52 -15.97 -15.30
CA TYR A 106 -9.31 -16.23 -14.10
C TYR A 106 -9.87 -14.96 -13.45
N VAL A 107 -9.08 -13.89 -13.38
CA VAL A 107 -9.49 -12.64 -12.70
C VAL A 107 -10.22 -11.68 -13.64
N ALA A 108 -9.69 -11.42 -14.83
CA ALA A 108 -10.26 -10.44 -15.77
C ALA A 108 -11.72 -10.72 -16.14
N PRO A 109 -12.19 -11.98 -16.32
CA PRO A 109 -13.60 -12.26 -16.57
C PRO A 109 -14.55 -11.79 -15.45
N ARG A 110 -14.05 -11.60 -14.23
CA ARG A 110 -14.83 -11.14 -13.06
C ARG A 110 -14.64 -9.66 -12.76
N MET A 111 -13.89 -8.92 -13.58
CA MET A 111 -13.59 -7.51 -13.34
C MET A 111 -14.83 -6.62 -13.16
N PRO A 112 -15.92 -6.76 -13.95
CA PRO A 112 -17.12 -5.93 -13.76
C PRO A 112 -17.73 -6.04 -12.36
N GLU A 113 -17.65 -7.22 -11.74
CA GLU A 113 -18.14 -7.43 -10.37
C GLU A 113 -17.22 -6.78 -9.32
N LEU A 114 -15.91 -6.86 -9.54
CA LEU A 114 -14.91 -6.22 -8.68
C LEU A 114 -15.04 -4.69 -8.72
N GLU A 115 -15.29 -4.13 -9.91
CA GLU A 115 -15.57 -2.71 -10.12
C GLU A 115 -16.83 -2.27 -9.37
N ALA A 116 -17.94 -2.99 -9.54
CA ALA A 116 -19.19 -2.70 -8.84
C ALA A 116 -19.03 -2.78 -7.31
N MET A 117 -18.31 -3.79 -6.81
CA MET A 117 -18.01 -3.95 -5.39
C MET A 117 -17.17 -2.78 -4.85
N HIS A 118 -16.13 -2.38 -5.57
CA HIS A 118 -15.25 -1.28 -5.18
C HIS A 118 -15.99 0.06 -5.20
N ASP A 119 -16.79 0.33 -6.22
CA ASP A 119 -17.58 1.56 -6.31
C ASP A 119 -18.66 1.64 -5.23
N HIS A 120 -19.27 0.52 -4.87
CA HIS A 120 -20.17 0.45 -3.72
C HIS A 120 -19.44 0.77 -2.42
N LEU A 121 -18.26 0.19 -2.19
CA LEU A 121 -17.43 0.48 -1.02
C LEU A 121 -17.06 1.97 -0.95
N ARG A 122 -16.61 2.55 -2.07
CA ARG A 122 -16.21 3.96 -2.12
C ARG A 122 -17.36 4.88 -1.71
N ARG A 123 -18.55 4.68 -2.30
CA ARG A 123 -19.75 5.48 -1.97
C ARG A 123 -20.17 5.34 -0.52
N ARG A 124 -20.32 4.10 -0.04
CA ARG A 124 -20.68 3.78 1.35
C ARG A 124 -19.70 4.40 2.34
N THR A 125 -18.39 4.32 2.05
CA THR A 125 -17.35 4.90 2.89
C THR A 125 -17.45 6.42 2.93
N GLY A 126 -17.54 7.07 1.78
CA GLY A 126 -17.63 8.53 1.70
C GLY A 126 -18.83 9.09 2.46
N GLU A 127 -20.00 8.46 2.31
CA GLU A 127 -21.20 8.79 3.09
C GLU A 127 -20.97 8.61 4.59
N ARG A 128 -20.48 7.44 4.99
CA ARG A 128 -20.25 7.12 6.40
C ARG A 128 -19.28 8.08 7.07
N VAL A 129 -18.17 8.39 6.39
CA VAL A 129 -17.13 9.30 6.90
C VAL A 129 -17.68 10.71 7.03
N ARG A 130 -18.38 11.24 6.01
CA ARG A 130 -18.99 12.58 6.08
C ARG A 130 -19.95 12.70 7.25
N THR A 131 -20.85 11.73 7.43
CA THR A 131 -21.76 11.69 8.59
C THR A 131 -21.02 11.70 9.93
N LEU A 132 -19.90 10.96 10.05
CA LEU A 132 -19.11 10.93 11.28
C LEU A 132 -18.40 12.26 11.55
N LEU A 133 -17.86 12.91 10.51
CA LEU A 133 -17.18 14.20 10.65
C LEU A 133 -18.17 15.30 11.04
N GLU A 134 -19.30 15.41 10.33
CA GLU A 134 -20.37 16.37 10.63
C GLU A 134 -20.91 16.20 12.06
N ALA A 135 -21.21 14.96 12.46
CA ALA A 135 -21.78 14.69 13.78
C ALA A 135 -20.81 14.97 14.96
N ARG A 136 -19.49 15.02 14.73
CA ARG A 136 -18.49 15.05 15.82
C ARG A 136 -17.62 16.31 15.83
N LEU A 137 -17.28 16.84 14.67
CA LEU A 137 -16.46 18.06 14.56
C LEU A 137 -17.31 19.33 14.59
N ASP A 138 -18.52 19.31 13.99
CA ASP A 138 -19.42 20.48 14.02
C ASP A 138 -20.22 20.60 15.31
N ALA A 139 -20.36 19.50 16.07
CA ALA A 139 -20.93 19.52 17.40
C ALA A 139 -19.98 20.25 18.38
N MET A 140 -20.13 21.58 18.50
CA MET A 140 -19.49 22.35 19.56
C MET A 140 -19.88 21.77 20.93
N PRO A 141 -18.94 21.61 21.88
CA PRO A 141 -19.32 21.26 23.24
C PRO A 141 -20.22 22.37 23.81
N GLU A 142 -21.44 22.01 24.24
CA GLU A 142 -22.29 22.94 24.98
C GLU A 142 -21.49 23.52 26.16
N LYS A 143 -21.58 24.84 26.36
CA LYS A 143 -21.04 25.46 27.57
C LYS A 143 -21.60 24.70 28.76
N PRO A 144 -20.79 24.21 29.71
CA PRO A 144 -21.33 23.72 30.97
C PRO A 144 -22.16 24.86 31.57
N ARG A 145 -23.46 24.63 31.76
CA ARG A 145 -24.33 25.60 32.45
C ARG A 145 -23.70 25.85 33.82
N PRO A 146 -23.38 27.11 34.18
CA PRO A 146 -22.89 27.37 35.52
C PRO A 146 -23.97 26.89 36.50
N ALA A 147 -23.62 25.96 37.37
CA ALA A 147 -24.50 25.54 38.45
C ALA A 147 -24.86 26.78 39.28
N PRO A 148 -26.14 27.04 39.58
CA PRO A 148 -26.53 28.18 40.39
C PRO A 148 -26.15 27.89 41.85
N PHE A 149 -24.91 28.20 42.22
CA PHE A 149 -24.51 28.27 43.63
C PHE A 149 -24.56 29.73 44.08
N PRO A 150 -25.34 30.04 45.12
CA PRO A 150 -25.29 31.35 45.76
C PRO A 150 -23.96 31.44 46.52
N PHE A 151 -23.35 32.63 46.53
CA PHE A 151 -22.08 32.97 47.20
C PHE A 151 -20.79 32.64 46.43
N ASN A 152 -20.31 33.62 45.66
CA ASN A 152 -18.89 33.77 45.35
C ASN A 152 -18.51 35.26 45.33
N LEU A 153 -18.12 35.77 46.50
CA LEU A 153 -17.67 37.15 46.71
C LEU A 153 -16.14 37.30 46.58
N PHE A 154 -15.44 36.31 46.05
CA PHE A 154 -14.02 36.41 45.70
C PHE A 154 -13.81 35.98 44.25
N ARG A 155 -14.11 36.92 43.35
CA ARG A 155 -13.89 36.76 41.91
C ARG A 155 -12.40 36.90 41.59
N ARG A 156 -11.66 35.82 41.83
CA ARG A 156 -10.34 35.60 41.23
C ARG A 156 -10.58 35.59 39.71
N GLN A 157 -10.04 36.57 39.00
CA GLN A 157 -10.09 36.66 37.55
C GLN A 157 -9.63 35.32 36.96
N GLN A 158 -10.60 34.50 36.54
CA GLN A 158 -10.34 33.43 35.62
C GLN A 158 -9.83 34.13 34.36
N ARG A 159 -8.52 34.02 34.12
CA ARG A 159 -7.93 34.26 32.80
C ARG A 159 -8.85 33.54 31.82
N GLU A 160 -9.51 34.32 30.96
CA GLU A 160 -10.26 33.76 29.85
C GLU A 160 -9.32 32.84 29.09
N ALA A 161 -9.62 31.54 29.13
CA ALA A 161 -8.89 30.57 28.34
C ALA A 161 -8.98 31.03 26.89
N VAL A 162 -7.81 31.25 26.29
CA VAL A 162 -7.66 31.66 24.89
C VAL A 162 -8.58 30.80 24.03
N PRO A 163 -9.48 31.38 23.21
CA PRO A 163 -10.48 30.63 22.44
C PRO A 163 -9.91 29.49 21.58
N GLY A 164 -8.64 29.60 21.17
CA GLY A 164 -7.92 28.58 20.40
C GLY A 164 -7.74 27.25 21.13
N GLY A 165 -7.39 27.26 22.42
CA GLY A 165 -7.10 26.03 23.17
C GLY A 165 -8.31 25.11 23.32
N ARG A 166 -9.51 25.68 23.47
CA ARG A 166 -10.74 24.89 23.65
C ARG A 166 -11.15 24.09 22.41
N ARG A 167 -10.80 24.60 21.22
CA ARG A 167 -11.11 23.93 19.94
C ARG A 167 -10.07 22.87 19.60
N GLU A 168 -8.80 23.18 19.73
CA GLU A 168 -7.71 22.21 19.52
C GLU A 168 -7.87 21.01 20.47
N GLU A 169 -8.16 21.25 21.75
CA GLU A 169 -8.46 20.19 22.71
C GLU A 169 -9.69 19.35 22.30
N HIS A 170 -10.71 19.97 21.71
CA HIS A 170 -11.88 19.26 21.19
C HIS A 170 -11.52 18.36 20.01
N GLU A 171 -10.78 18.88 19.03
CA GLU A 171 -10.32 18.12 17.86
C GLU A 171 -9.46 16.92 18.29
N HIS A 172 -8.50 17.11 19.21
CA HIS A 172 -7.71 16.00 19.77
C HIS A 172 -8.56 14.95 20.49
N ARG A 173 -9.57 15.35 21.28
CA ARG A 173 -10.49 14.41 21.94
C ARG A 173 -11.31 13.62 20.92
N VAL A 174 -11.83 14.27 19.87
CA VAL A 174 -12.59 13.61 18.80
C VAL A 174 -11.71 12.58 18.08
N VAL A 175 -10.47 12.93 17.73
CA VAL A 175 -9.54 11.99 17.08
C VAL A 175 -9.22 10.79 17.97
N ALA A 176 -8.96 11.02 19.26
CA ALA A 176 -8.73 9.94 20.22
C ALA A 176 -9.93 9.00 20.34
N ARG A 177 -11.16 9.54 20.25
CA ARG A 177 -12.39 8.74 20.29
C ARG A 177 -12.52 7.80 19.09
N PHE A 178 -12.18 8.25 17.88
CA PHE A 178 -12.17 7.36 16.71
C PHE A 178 -11.22 6.17 16.88
N LYS A 179 -10.06 6.35 17.53
CA LYS A 179 -9.16 5.24 17.86
C LYS A 179 -9.84 4.21 18.76
N THR A 180 -10.47 4.66 19.84
CA THR A 180 -11.12 3.77 20.81
C THR A 180 -12.31 3.04 20.20
N GLU A 181 -13.16 3.74 19.44
CA GLU A 181 -14.30 3.14 18.74
C GLU A 181 -13.86 2.12 17.68
N GLY A 182 -12.79 2.43 16.94
CA GLY A 182 -12.19 1.49 15.98
C GLY A 182 -11.60 0.24 16.63
N LEU A 183 -11.08 0.32 17.87
CA LEU A 183 -10.61 -0.86 18.61
C LEU A 183 -11.76 -1.69 19.19
N ALA A 184 -12.87 -1.05 19.55
CA ALA A 184 -14.04 -1.72 20.12
C ALA A 184 -14.98 -2.32 19.07
N SER A 185 -14.93 -1.87 17.81
CA SER A 185 -15.86 -2.33 16.77
C SER A 185 -15.61 -3.78 16.35
N THR A 186 -16.68 -4.58 16.30
CA THR A 186 -16.67 -5.96 15.78
C THR A 186 -16.89 -6.03 14.26
N ASP A 187 -17.45 -4.98 13.66
CA ASP A 187 -17.64 -4.87 12.22
C ASP A 187 -16.33 -4.45 11.52
N ALA A 188 -15.90 -5.25 10.54
CA ALA A 188 -14.61 -5.03 9.88
C ALA A 188 -14.57 -3.76 9.03
N PHE A 189 -15.71 -3.35 8.47
CA PHE A 189 -15.82 -2.11 7.69
C PHE A 189 -15.72 -0.88 8.62
N GLU A 190 -16.49 -0.84 9.70
CA GLU A 190 -16.44 0.24 10.69
C GLU A 190 -15.05 0.36 11.32
N ARG A 191 -14.39 -0.77 11.64
CA ARG A 191 -12.99 -0.74 12.10
C ARG A 191 -12.06 -0.05 11.09
N ALA A 192 -12.21 -0.32 9.81
CA ALA A 192 -11.40 0.30 8.76
C ALA A 192 -11.70 1.80 8.63
N VAL A 193 -12.97 2.19 8.69
CA VAL A 193 -13.40 3.59 8.68
C VAL A 193 -12.78 4.35 9.86
N PHE A 194 -12.97 3.87 11.08
CA PHE A 194 -12.44 4.53 12.28
C PHE A 194 -10.91 4.60 12.31
N ARG A 195 -10.23 3.53 11.87
CA ARG A 195 -8.77 3.52 11.74
C ARG A 195 -8.28 4.57 10.74
N SER A 196 -8.95 4.68 9.59
CA SER A 196 -8.57 5.62 8.53
C SER A 196 -8.84 7.07 8.96
N LEU A 197 -9.98 7.34 9.61
CA LEU A 197 -10.27 8.62 10.25
C LEU A 197 -9.20 8.99 11.28
N TYR A 198 -8.85 8.09 12.20
CA TYR A 198 -7.80 8.33 13.18
C TYR A 198 -6.45 8.64 12.51
N ARG A 199 -6.08 7.88 11.46
CA ARG A 199 -4.84 8.08 10.70
C ARG A 199 -4.78 9.44 10.02
N VAL A 200 -5.82 9.80 9.26
CA VAL A 200 -5.88 11.07 8.51
C VAL A 200 -5.94 12.26 9.45
N LEU A 201 -6.89 12.27 10.38
CA LEU A 201 -7.09 13.40 11.27
C LEU A 201 -5.89 13.59 12.21
N GLY A 202 -5.33 12.49 12.72
CA GLY A 202 -4.10 12.53 13.52
C GLY A 202 -2.91 13.08 12.74
N ALA A 203 -2.75 12.71 11.47
CA ALA A 203 -1.68 13.21 10.61
C ALA A 203 -1.84 14.72 10.32
N VAL A 204 -3.05 15.16 9.97
CA VAL A 204 -3.35 16.59 9.75
C VAL A 204 -3.10 17.41 11.02
N LEU A 205 -3.56 16.95 12.20
CA LEU A 205 -3.29 17.62 13.48
C LEU A 205 -1.80 17.69 13.78
N ALA A 206 -1.05 16.59 13.58
CA ALA A 206 0.39 16.58 13.81
C ALA A 206 1.15 17.50 12.84
N HIS A 207 0.67 17.63 11.60
CA HIS A 207 1.34 18.42 10.57
C HIS A 207 1.01 19.92 10.63
N ARG A 208 -0.25 20.28 10.95
CA ARG A 208 -0.76 21.66 10.89
C ARG A 208 -1.21 22.24 12.22
N GLY A 209 -1.39 21.42 13.25
CA GLY A 209 -1.92 21.81 14.56
C GLY A 209 -3.45 21.92 14.65
N HIS A 210 -4.18 21.89 13.53
CA HIS A 210 -5.64 21.96 13.49
C HIS A 210 -6.22 21.22 12.27
N LEU A 211 -7.47 20.78 12.33
CA LEU A 211 -8.12 20.02 11.24
C LEU A 211 -8.67 20.90 10.10
N GLY A 212 -8.92 22.19 10.37
CA GLY A 212 -9.57 23.08 9.40
C GLY A 212 -11.10 22.96 9.42
N ARG A 213 -11.77 23.47 8.38
CA ARG A 213 -13.25 23.45 8.26
C ARG A 213 -13.76 22.65 7.06
N ASP A 214 -12.88 22.25 6.15
CA ASP A 214 -13.29 21.48 4.98
C ASP A 214 -13.31 19.98 5.34
N HIS A 215 -14.47 19.51 5.79
CA HIS A 215 -14.70 18.10 6.06
C HIS A 215 -14.74 17.25 4.80
N GLY A 216 -14.97 17.85 3.63
CA GLY A 216 -14.97 17.15 2.34
C GLY A 216 -13.59 16.60 2.01
N ILE A 217 -12.55 17.42 2.16
CA ILE A 217 -11.15 16.99 1.94
C ILE A 217 -10.73 15.89 2.92
N LEU A 218 -11.07 16.03 4.21
CA LEU A 218 -10.79 15.00 5.22
C LEU A 218 -11.52 13.69 4.91
N ALA A 219 -12.77 13.78 4.43
CA ALA A 219 -13.57 12.63 4.06
C ALA A 219 -13.00 11.91 2.83
N GLU A 220 -12.55 12.65 1.83
CA GLU A 220 -11.95 12.09 0.62
C GLU A 220 -10.65 11.32 0.95
N MET A 221 -9.75 11.93 1.73
CA MET A 221 -8.53 11.25 2.20
C MET A 221 -8.85 9.96 2.96
N ALA A 222 -9.77 10.01 3.93
CA ALA A 222 -10.14 8.83 4.70
C ALA A 222 -10.81 7.75 3.83
N THR A 223 -11.60 8.16 2.84
CA THR A 223 -12.26 7.24 1.89
C THR A 223 -11.22 6.49 1.04
N ARG A 224 -10.21 7.20 0.54
CA ARG A 224 -9.10 6.61 -0.22
C ARG A 224 -8.33 5.58 0.60
N LEU A 225 -7.99 5.91 1.85
CA LEU A 225 -7.32 4.97 2.76
C LEU A 225 -8.15 3.70 3.02
N VAL A 226 -9.47 3.82 3.20
CA VAL A 226 -10.35 2.65 3.36
C VAL A 226 -10.39 1.80 2.08
N CYS A 227 -10.52 2.43 0.91
CA CYS A 227 -10.52 1.71 -0.37
C CYS A 227 -9.21 0.94 -0.58
N ASN A 228 -8.07 1.57 -0.31
CA ASN A 228 -6.76 0.93 -0.42
C ASN A 228 -6.54 -0.20 0.58
N THR A 229 -7.05 -0.07 1.80
CA THR A 229 -6.80 -1.05 2.87
C THR A 229 -7.88 -2.13 2.93
N TYR A 230 -9.12 -1.74 3.22
CA TYR A 230 -10.25 -2.65 3.34
C TYR A 230 -10.75 -3.12 1.97
N GLY A 231 -10.77 -2.24 0.97
CA GLY A 231 -11.12 -2.62 -0.40
C GLY A 231 -10.14 -3.63 -0.99
N SER A 232 -8.83 -3.48 -0.75
CA SER A 232 -7.84 -4.50 -1.11
C SER A 232 -8.13 -5.86 -0.48
N ARG A 233 -8.60 -5.90 0.78
CA ARG A 233 -8.95 -7.15 1.45
C ARG A 233 -10.20 -7.79 0.85
N LEU A 234 -11.24 -6.99 0.56
CA LEU A 234 -12.46 -7.47 -0.08
C LEU A 234 -12.20 -8.05 -1.47
N ILE A 235 -11.40 -7.36 -2.28
CA ILE A 235 -11.00 -7.86 -3.61
C ILE A 235 -10.19 -9.14 -3.46
N GLY A 236 -9.24 -9.19 -2.52
CA GLY A 236 -8.46 -10.40 -2.27
C GLY A 236 -9.31 -11.60 -1.85
N GLU A 237 -10.31 -11.37 -0.99
CA GLU A 237 -11.30 -12.40 -0.61
C GLU A 237 -12.15 -12.85 -1.80
N ALA A 238 -12.58 -11.92 -2.66
CA ALA A 238 -13.41 -12.23 -3.82
C ALA A 238 -12.67 -13.05 -4.88
N ILE A 239 -11.38 -12.79 -5.10
CA ILE A 239 -10.58 -13.51 -6.11
C ILE A 239 -9.80 -14.69 -5.54
N GLY A 240 -9.77 -14.86 -4.22
CA GLY A 240 -8.98 -15.90 -3.56
C GLY A 240 -9.28 -17.31 -4.10
N SER A 241 -10.56 -17.68 -4.21
CA SER A 241 -10.97 -18.97 -4.77
C SER A 241 -10.66 -19.13 -6.27
N LEU A 242 -10.63 -18.02 -7.03
CA LEU A 242 -10.25 -18.02 -8.44
C LEU A 242 -8.75 -18.34 -8.58
N ILE A 243 -7.93 -17.76 -7.71
CA ILE A 243 -6.49 -18.04 -7.66
C ILE A 243 -6.23 -19.49 -7.25
N GLU A 244 -6.94 -20.01 -6.24
CA GLU A 244 -6.85 -21.43 -5.88
C GLU A 244 -7.21 -22.35 -7.05
N SER A 245 -8.30 -22.03 -7.76
CA SER A 245 -8.74 -22.78 -8.94
C SER A 245 -7.72 -22.73 -10.06
N ALA A 246 -7.08 -21.57 -10.28
CA ALA A 246 -6.02 -21.42 -11.27
C ALA A 246 -4.78 -22.25 -10.91
N ILE A 247 -4.39 -22.27 -9.63
CA ILE A 247 -3.26 -23.11 -9.17
C ILE A 247 -3.52 -24.59 -9.49
N ASP A 248 -4.73 -25.06 -9.21
CA ASP A 248 -5.07 -26.47 -9.40
C ASP A 248 -5.26 -26.83 -10.89
N ALA A 249 -5.93 -25.97 -11.67
CA ALA A 249 -6.20 -26.20 -13.09
C ALA A 249 -4.94 -26.10 -13.97
N GLU A 250 -4.05 -25.14 -13.67
CA GLU A 250 -2.78 -24.98 -14.39
C GLU A 250 -1.67 -25.93 -13.89
N GLY A 251 -1.94 -26.69 -12.82
CA GLY A 251 -0.96 -27.61 -12.21
C GLY A 251 0.25 -26.90 -11.60
N TYR A 252 0.07 -25.70 -11.05
CA TYR A 252 1.16 -24.97 -10.40
C TYR A 252 1.57 -25.63 -9.08
N THR A 253 2.87 -25.86 -8.91
CA THR A 253 3.42 -26.44 -7.67
C THR A 253 3.19 -25.48 -6.50
N ARG A 254 2.53 -25.96 -5.45
CA ARG A 254 2.30 -25.18 -4.23
C ARG A 254 3.52 -25.19 -3.32
N VAL A 255 3.82 -24.05 -2.69
CA VAL A 255 4.83 -24.01 -1.63
C VAL A 255 4.25 -24.61 -0.36
N LEU A 256 4.94 -25.59 0.20
CA LEU A 256 4.49 -26.30 1.39
C LEU A 256 4.76 -25.47 2.65
N ASN A 257 3.85 -25.57 3.62
CA ASN A 257 4.09 -25.07 4.97
C ASN A 257 4.96 -26.05 5.75
N ARG A 258 5.83 -25.52 6.61
CA ARG A 258 6.78 -26.29 7.41
C ARG A 258 6.68 -25.87 8.87
N ALA A 259 6.69 -26.86 9.77
CA ALA A 259 6.67 -26.60 11.22
C ALA A 259 7.95 -25.89 11.69
N ALA A 260 9.09 -26.17 11.04
CA ALA A 260 10.37 -25.52 11.27
C ALA A 260 10.86 -24.85 9.97
N PRO A 261 10.33 -23.66 9.63
CA PRO A 261 10.70 -22.95 8.42
C PRO A 261 12.11 -22.36 8.52
N VAL A 262 12.76 -22.24 7.37
CA VAL A 262 14.08 -21.59 7.23
C VAL A 262 13.90 -20.32 6.42
N LEU A 263 14.40 -19.22 6.96
CA LEU A 263 14.43 -17.91 6.30
C LEU A 263 15.86 -17.60 5.90
N ILE A 264 16.09 -17.41 4.60
CA ILE A 264 17.37 -16.98 4.05
C ILE A 264 17.19 -15.56 3.53
N SER A 265 17.91 -14.61 4.11
CA SER A 265 17.87 -13.20 3.70
C SER A 265 19.16 -12.81 3.00
N LEU A 266 19.05 -12.32 1.77
CA LEU A 266 20.17 -11.84 0.97
C LEU A 266 20.36 -10.34 1.18
N LYS A 267 21.43 -9.98 1.91
CA LYS A 267 21.83 -8.58 2.12
C LYS A 267 23.02 -8.24 1.25
N GLY A 268 22.97 -7.10 0.58
CA GLY A 268 24.05 -6.56 -0.26
C GLY A 268 23.51 -5.48 -1.17
N ALA A 269 24.31 -4.49 -1.57
CA ALA A 269 23.89 -3.44 -2.50
C ALA A 269 23.45 -4.04 -3.86
N SER A 270 22.68 -3.28 -4.66
CA SER A 270 22.39 -3.69 -6.04
C SER A 270 23.70 -3.88 -6.80
N ALA A 271 23.79 -4.94 -7.61
CA ALA A 271 25.01 -5.38 -8.30
C ALA A 271 26.19 -5.84 -7.42
N ALA A 272 26.01 -6.08 -6.11
CA ALA A 272 27.06 -6.61 -5.22
C ALA A 272 27.41 -8.11 -5.42
N GLY A 273 26.97 -8.72 -6.54
CA GLY A 273 27.23 -10.14 -6.81
C GLY A 273 26.31 -11.13 -6.08
N LYS A 274 25.12 -10.71 -5.60
CA LYS A 274 24.14 -11.63 -4.97
C LYS A 274 23.80 -12.83 -5.85
N SER A 275 23.70 -12.61 -7.17
CA SER A 275 23.44 -13.66 -8.16
C SER A 275 24.55 -14.72 -8.19
N SER A 276 25.79 -14.37 -7.83
CA SER A 276 26.93 -15.30 -7.73
C SER A 276 26.84 -16.20 -6.48
N ILE A 277 26.15 -15.76 -5.42
CA ILE A 277 25.98 -16.52 -4.17
C ILE A 277 24.76 -17.46 -4.25
N ARG A 278 23.78 -17.16 -5.11
CA ARG A 278 22.53 -17.94 -5.26
C ARG A 278 22.76 -19.45 -5.52
N PRO A 279 23.72 -19.89 -6.35
CA PRO A 279 24.03 -21.32 -6.50
C PRO A 279 24.51 -21.97 -5.19
N MET A 280 25.32 -21.27 -4.41
CA MET A 280 25.81 -21.75 -3.12
C MET A 280 24.66 -21.85 -2.09
N ILE A 281 23.74 -20.88 -2.08
CA ILE A 281 22.54 -20.93 -1.24
C ILE A 281 21.68 -22.14 -1.61
N LYS A 282 21.43 -22.38 -2.91
CA LYS A 282 20.67 -23.55 -3.36
C LYS A 282 21.32 -24.87 -2.92
N ARG A 283 22.65 -24.95 -2.98
CA ARG A 283 23.39 -26.11 -2.48
C ARG A 283 23.20 -26.26 -0.97
N LEU A 284 23.37 -25.18 -0.20
CA LEU A 284 23.16 -25.18 1.24
C LEU A 284 21.75 -25.60 1.63
N MET A 285 20.73 -25.11 0.91
CA MET A 285 19.33 -25.52 1.13
C MET A 285 19.15 -27.02 0.91
N ARG A 286 19.68 -27.55 -0.20
CA ARG A 286 19.64 -28.98 -0.51
C ARG A 286 20.37 -29.83 0.53
N ASP A 287 21.56 -29.41 0.95
CA ASP A 287 22.37 -30.10 1.94
C ASP A 287 21.68 -30.12 3.32
N ASN A 288 20.75 -29.18 3.57
CA ASN A 288 19.89 -29.15 4.75
C ASN A 288 18.50 -29.78 4.52
N GLY A 289 18.32 -30.56 3.44
CA GLY A 289 17.10 -31.32 3.17
C GLY A 289 15.92 -30.49 2.61
N ILE A 290 16.15 -29.25 2.20
CA ILE A 290 15.11 -28.44 1.54
C ILE A 290 15.07 -28.85 0.06
N GLU A 291 13.89 -29.28 -0.40
CA GLU A 291 13.71 -29.73 -1.77
C GLU A 291 13.91 -28.58 -2.78
N PRO A 292 14.37 -28.87 -4.02
CA PRO A 292 14.20 -27.95 -5.14
C PRO A 292 12.73 -27.52 -5.23
N ASP A 293 12.47 -26.23 -5.39
CA ASP A 293 11.12 -25.65 -5.39
C ASP A 293 10.35 -25.83 -4.06
N GLY A 294 11.02 -26.19 -2.96
CA GLY A 294 10.44 -26.32 -1.61
C GLY A 294 10.34 -25.01 -0.82
N TYR A 295 10.55 -23.86 -1.46
CA TYR A 295 10.59 -22.53 -0.83
C TYR A 295 9.97 -21.46 -1.73
N ALA A 296 9.47 -20.39 -1.10
CA ALA A 296 9.00 -19.19 -1.79
C ALA A 296 10.14 -18.17 -1.91
N THR A 297 10.26 -17.54 -3.08
CA THR A 297 11.25 -16.49 -3.35
C THR A 297 10.60 -15.13 -3.42
N ILE A 298 10.99 -14.24 -2.51
CA ILE A 298 10.52 -12.86 -2.44
C ILE A 298 11.57 -11.97 -3.12
N SER A 299 11.27 -11.51 -4.34
CA SER A 299 12.09 -10.54 -5.08
C SER A 299 11.21 -9.41 -5.62
N PRO A 300 11.28 -8.20 -5.04
CA PRO A 300 10.52 -7.05 -5.51
C PRO A 300 10.84 -6.62 -6.95
N ASP A 301 12.04 -6.94 -7.46
CA ASP A 301 12.44 -6.59 -8.83
C ASP A 301 11.59 -7.32 -9.88
N VAL A 302 11.14 -8.54 -9.57
CA VAL A 302 10.24 -9.29 -10.44
C VAL A 302 8.85 -8.66 -10.51
N TRP A 303 8.36 -8.11 -9.40
CA TRP A 303 7.05 -7.46 -9.34
C TRP A 303 6.99 -6.21 -10.22
N ARG A 304 8.07 -5.42 -10.28
CA ARG A 304 8.11 -4.15 -11.04
C ARG A 304 7.70 -4.30 -12.50
N ARG A 305 8.12 -5.38 -13.16
CA ARG A 305 7.76 -5.64 -14.57
C ARG A 305 6.29 -6.02 -14.80
N LEU A 306 5.51 -6.26 -13.73
CA LEU A 306 4.06 -6.40 -13.81
C LEU A 306 3.33 -5.06 -13.60
N LEU A 307 4.01 -4.07 -13.03
CA LEU A 307 3.38 -2.81 -12.64
C LEU A 307 3.48 -1.73 -13.71
N ILE A 308 4.55 -1.77 -14.51
CA ILE A 308 4.90 -0.74 -15.48
C ILE A 308 5.14 -1.35 -16.86
N ASP A 309 4.61 -0.68 -17.89
CA ASP A 309 4.90 -0.98 -19.29
C ASP A 309 6.22 -0.30 -19.67
N TYR A 310 7.28 -1.10 -19.82
CA TYR A 310 8.62 -0.59 -20.13
C TYR A 310 8.70 0.03 -21.52
N ASP A 311 7.93 -0.49 -22.48
CA ASP A 311 7.98 -0.06 -23.88
C ASP A 311 7.32 1.32 -24.03
N ALA A 312 6.36 1.64 -23.16
CA ALA A 312 5.69 2.93 -23.12
C ALA A 312 6.49 4.06 -22.44
N LEU A 313 7.61 3.77 -21.75
CA LEU A 313 8.32 4.78 -20.94
C LEU A 313 9.12 5.81 -21.72
N GLY A 314 9.51 5.50 -22.96
CA GLY A 314 10.36 6.39 -23.76
C GLY A 314 11.60 6.86 -23.00
N ALA A 315 11.81 8.17 -22.90
CA ALA A 315 12.96 8.76 -22.19
C ALA A 315 13.00 8.44 -20.68
N ALA A 316 11.86 8.09 -20.07
CA ALA A 316 11.75 7.78 -18.66
C ALA A 316 12.24 6.35 -18.30
N TYR A 317 12.63 5.51 -19.26
CA TYR A 317 12.94 4.10 -19.03
C TYR A 317 13.99 3.87 -17.92
N LYS A 318 14.99 4.76 -17.79
CA LYS A 318 16.01 4.67 -16.74
C LYS A 318 15.45 4.88 -15.32
N TYR A 319 14.26 5.46 -15.22
CA TYR A 319 13.55 5.71 -13.96
C TYR A 319 12.52 4.63 -13.62
N ALA A 320 12.34 3.58 -14.44
CA ALA A 320 11.35 2.52 -14.20
C ALA A 320 11.37 1.94 -12.78
N GLY A 321 12.57 1.73 -12.23
CA GLY A 321 12.74 1.28 -10.84
C GLY A 321 12.21 2.28 -9.80
N HIS A 322 12.42 3.59 -10.01
CA HIS A 322 11.91 4.64 -9.14
C HIS A 322 10.40 4.82 -9.28
N LEU A 323 9.89 4.78 -10.53
CA LEU A 323 8.46 4.94 -10.85
C LEU A 323 7.58 3.88 -10.20
N THR A 324 8.13 2.70 -9.90
CA THR A 324 7.42 1.58 -9.27
C THR A 324 7.66 1.45 -7.77
N SER A 325 8.63 2.17 -7.20
CA SER A 325 9.11 1.94 -5.82
C SER A 325 8.01 2.04 -4.77
N ARG A 326 7.17 3.07 -4.85
CA ARG A 326 6.10 3.33 -3.88
C ARG A 326 5.03 2.24 -3.90
N GLU A 327 4.63 1.79 -5.08
CA GLU A 327 3.65 0.70 -5.21
C GLU A 327 4.22 -0.65 -4.76
N VAL A 328 5.49 -0.91 -5.06
CA VAL A 328 6.20 -2.09 -4.56
C VAL A 328 6.20 -2.14 -3.03
N MET A 329 6.38 -1.00 -2.34
CA MET A 329 6.27 -0.94 -0.87
C MET A 329 4.87 -1.32 -0.38
N VAL A 330 3.82 -0.87 -1.10
CA VAL A 330 2.43 -1.24 -0.78
C VAL A 330 2.21 -2.75 -0.93
N ILE A 331 2.72 -3.35 -2.00
CA ILE A 331 2.62 -4.81 -2.24
C ILE A 331 3.41 -5.59 -1.19
N ASP A 332 4.63 -5.14 -0.85
CA ASP A 332 5.46 -5.78 0.17
C ASP A 332 4.76 -5.81 1.55
N ALA A 333 4.11 -4.70 1.93
CA ALA A 333 3.31 -4.62 3.14
C ALA A 333 2.05 -5.52 3.10
N LYS A 334 1.46 -5.74 1.92
CA LYS A 334 0.37 -6.72 1.73
C LYS A 334 0.89 -8.15 1.88
N LEU A 335 2.05 -8.47 1.30
CA LEU A 335 2.69 -9.78 1.43
C LEU A 335 3.02 -10.12 2.89
N ASP A 336 3.62 -9.17 3.64
CA ASP A 336 3.94 -9.38 5.06
C ASP A 336 2.68 -9.66 5.91
N ARG A 337 1.56 -9.00 5.60
CA ARG A 337 0.26 -9.28 6.25
C ARG A 337 -0.26 -10.66 5.87
N TYR A 338 -0.24 -11.00 4.59
CA TYR A 338 -0.71 -12.29 4.09
C TYR A 338 0.07 -13.46 4.72
N ILE A 339 1.42 -13.39 4.74
CA ILE A 339 2.26 -14.41 5.36
C ILE A 339 1.96 -14.53 6.86
N ARG A 340 1.76 -13.41 7.56
CA ARG A 340 1.38 -13.42 8.98
C ARG A 340 0.02 -14.10 9.21
N ASP A 341 -0.98 -13.79 8.40
CA ASP A 341 -2.32 -14.38 8.52
C ASP A 341 -2.30 -15.87 8.17
N LYS A 342 -1.49 -16.27 7.18
CA LYS A 342 -1.21 -17.67 6.85
C LYS A 342 -0.54 -18.38 8.03
N ALA A 343 0.49 -17.77 8.64
CA ALA A 343 1.17 -18.29 9.81
C ALA A 343 0.22 -18.50 11.00
N ASN A 344 -0.64 -17.53 11.28
CA ASN A 344 -1.61 -17.61 12.37
C ASN A 344 -2.64 -18.74 12.15
N ARG A 345 -3.11 -18.93 10.92
CA ARG A 345 -4.08 -19.98 10.57
C ARG A 345 -3.45 -21.38 10.57
N ALA A 346 -2.28 -21.53 9.97
CA ALA A 346 -1.64 -22.82 9.76
C ALA A 346 -0.66 -23.23 10.87
N GLN A 347 -0.34 -22.32 11.81
CA GLN A 347 0.74 -22.46 12.78
C GLN A 347 2.09 -22.86 12.14
N ALA A 348 2.27 -22.48 10.87
CA ALA A 348 3.41 -22.84 10.02
C ALA A 348 3.52 -21.86 8.85
N ILE A 349 4.73 -21.70 8.31
CA ILE A 349 4.99 -20.96 7.06
C ILE A 349 5.93 -21.77 6.18
N SER A 350 6.04 -21.39 4.91
CA SER A 350 7.01 -21.98 3.99
C SER A 350 8.45 -21.57 4.31
N HIS A 351 9.42 -22.31 3.78
CA HIS A 351 10.78 -21.80 3.63
C HIS A 351 10.76 -20.55 2.74
N LEU A 352 11.57 -19.54 3.08
CA LEU A 352 11.58 -18.26 2.38
C LEU A 352 13.00 -17.88 1.98
N LEU A 353 13.19 -17.56 0.70
CA LEU A 353 14.36 -16.86 0.19
C LEU A 353 13.98 -15.42 -0.08
N VAL A 354 14.60 -14.49 0.64
CA VAL A 354 14.22 -13.08 0.63
C VAL A 354 15.35 -12.24 0.05
N ASP A 355 15.08 -11.63 -1.10
CA ASP A 355 15.93 -10.66 -1.78
C ASP A 355 15.22 -9.32 -1.90
N ARG A 356 14.86 -8.75 -0.75
CA ARG A 356 14.32 -7.39 -0.65
C ARG A 356 15.22 -6.53 0.22
N PHE A 357 15.40 -5.27 -0.18
CA PHE A 357 16.01 -4.25 0.65
C PHE A 357 14.97 -3.74 1.65
N ARG A 358 15.37 -3.62 2.92
CA ARG A 358 14.62 -2.89 3.95
C ARG A 358 15.37 -1.63 4.32
#